data_AF-A0A9X0D085-F1
#
_entry.id   AF-A0A9X0D085-F1
#
_cell.length_a   1.000
_cell.length_b   1.000
_cell.length_c   1.000
_cell.angle_alpha   90.00
_cell.angle_beta   90.00
_cell.angle_gamma   90.00
#
_symmetry.space_group_name_H-M   'P 1'
#
loop_
_entity.id
_entity.type
_entity.pdbx_description
1 polymer ?
#
loop_
_entity_poly.entity_id
_entity_poly.type
_entity_poly.pdbx_seq_one_letter_code
_entity_poly.pdbx_strand_id
1 'polypeptide(L)'
;MMDLPIVAKLFTLSVRCPVCSHVNDQDLRFCQWCGYKRKVRTMKSVDRIDVDLENIDQRLQQLMNFDRATSYAKQKDSLKKEFETFLGSLPGYVTLATATPRNICRFLVFKDKNGKTQVYHNGCKYIGQKGIYVCGCPVHLSYKTVDSYIGKLRAILHSIG
;
A
#
# COMPACT_ATOMS: atom_id res chain seq x y z
N MET A 1 8.02 -56.29 39.05
CA MET A 1 7.54 -54.99 38.51
C MET A 1 8.67 -53.98 38.66
N MET A 2 9.45 -53.76 37.60
CA MET A 2 10.36 -52.61 37.52
C MET A 2 10.53 -52.21 36.05
N ASP A 3 9.93 -51.07 35.71
CA ASP A 3 10.27 -50.26 34.55
C ASP A 3 10.12 -48.81 34.98
N LEU A 4 11.23 -48.10 35.16
CA LEU A 4 11.29 -46.64 35.22
C LEU A 4 12.66 -46.08 34.75
N PRO A 5 12.96 -46.15 33.45
CA PRO A 5 13.52 -45.02 32.71
C PRO A 5 12.34 -44.21 32.10
N ILE A 6 12.40 -42.90 31.89
CA ILE A 6 13.41 -42.17 31.12
C ILE A 6 13.64 -40.75 31.68
N VAL A 7 14.86 -40.25 31.47
CA VAL A 7 15.35 -38.88 31.74
C VAL A 7 15.86 -38.30 30.40
N ALA A 8 15.71 -37.02 30.03
CA ALA A 8 15.27 -35.81 30.75
C ALA A 8 14.34 -34.93 29.87
N LYS A 9 13.86 -33.80 30.41
CA LYS A 9 13.10 -32.78 29.67
C LYS A 9 13.72 -31.38 29.87
N LEU A 10 14.67 -31.00 29.01
CA LEU A 10 15.18 -29.63 28.96
C LEU A 10 14.11 -28.69 28.38
N PHE A 11 13.85 -27.58 29.08
CA PHE A 11 12.96 -26.48 28.65
C PHE A 11 11.50 -26.85 28.32
N THR A 12 10.79 -27.51 29.25
CA THR A 12 9.31 -27.45 29.23
C THR A 12 8.85 -26.13 29.85
N LEU A 13 8.02 -25.37 29.13
CA LEU A 13 7.41 -24.15 29.69
C LEU A 13 6.54 -24.50 30.90
N SER A 14 6.66 -23.71 31.96
CA SER A 14 5.93 -23.95 33.21
C SER A 14 4.83 -22.92 33.45
N VAL A 15 3.81 -23.32 34.21
CA VAL A 15 2.63 -22.52 34.55
C VAL A 15 2.33 -22.61 36.04
N ARG A 16 1.87 -21.51 36.65
CA ARG A 16 1.45 -21.52 38.06
C ARG A 16 0.04 -22.10 38.19
N CYS A 17 -0.16 -22.92 39.22
CA CYS A 17 -1.50 -23.34 39.64
C CYS A 17 -2.29 -22.12 40.16
N PRO A 18 -3.54 -21.89 39.72
CA PRO A 18 -4.34 -20.76 40.21
C PRO A 18 -4.83 -20.93 41.66
N VAL A 19 -4.70 -22.13 42.26
CA VAL A 19 -5.14 -22.42 43.63
C VAL A 19 -4.00 -22.33 44.64
N CYS A 20 -2.85 -22.95 44.35
CA CYS A 20 -1.72 -23.03 45.28
C CYS A 20 -0.43 -22.35 44.78
N SER A 21 -0.47 -21.66 43.65
CA SER A 21 0.67 -21.00 42.98
C SER A 21 1.86 -21.89 42.60
N HIS A 22 1.85 -23.18 42.92
CA HIS A 22 2.89 -24.16 42.57
C HIS A 22 3.16 -24.15 41.06
N VAL A 23 4.43 -24.29 40.68
CA VAL A 23 4.88 -24.32 39.29
C VAL A 23 4.73 -25.73 38.76
N ASN A 24 4.06 -25.91 37.63
CA ASN A 24 3.84 -27.21 36.98
C ASN A 24 4.22 -27.10 35.51
N ASP A 25 4.59 -28.21 34.88
CA ASP A 25 4.75 -28.26 33.42
C ASP A 25 3.45 -27.88 32.70
N GLN A 26 3.54 -27.08 31.63
CA GLN A 26 2.36 -26.62 30.89
C GLN A 26 1.51 -27.77 30.32
N ASP A 27 2.12 -28.93 30.07
CA ASP A 27 1.49 -30.11 29.45
C ASP A 27 0.61 -30.88 30.45
N LEU A 28 0.80 -30.68 31.76
CA LEU A 28 0.11 -31.44 32.80
C LEU A 28 -1.33 -30.97 32.98
N ARG A 29 -2.28 -31.92 32.93
CA ARG A 29 -3.72 -31.65 33.05
C ARG A 29 -4.20 -31.40 34.50
N PHE A 30 -3.31 -31.54 35.48
CA PHE A 30 -3.59 -31.29 36.89
C PHE A 30 -2.35 -30.69 37.58
N CYS A 31 -2.55 -30.06 38.74
CA CYS A 31 -1.45 -29.60 39.57
C CYS A 31 -0.85 -30.76 40.37
N GLN A 32 0.46 -30.96 40.26
CA GLN A 32 1.20 -32.04 40.94
C GLN A 32 1.17 -31.93 42.47
N TRP A 33 0.97 -30.73 43.01
CA TRP A 33 0.94 -30.48 44.45
C TRP A 33 -0.46 -30.59 45.07
N CYS A 34 -1.45 -29.87 44.54
CA CYS A 34 -2.80 -29.79 45.13
C CYS A 34 -3.89 -30.57 44.38
N GLY A 35 -3.54 -31.31 43.33
CA GLY A 35 -4.50 -32.07 42.52
C GLY A 35 -5.48 -31.23 41.68
N TYR A 36 -5.40 -29.89 41.70
CA TYR A 36 -6.28 -29.01 40.92
C TYR A 36 -6.28 -29.39 39.43
N LYS A 37 -7.42 -29.87 38.93
CA LYS A 37 -7.61 -30.25 37.53
C LYS A 37 -7.66 -28.98 36.68
N ARG A 38 -6.68 -28.81 35.79
CA ARG A 38 -6.59 -27.63 34.92
C ARG A 38 -7.66 -27.72 33.85
N LYS A 39 -8.49 -26.67 33.75
CA LYS A 39 -9.42 -26.50 32.63
C LYS A 39 -8.62 -26.33 31.35
N VAL A 40 -8.50 -27.39 30.56
CA VAL A 40 -7.99 -27.29 29.19
C VAL A 40 -8.97 -26.38 28.45
N ARG A 41 -8.54 -25.18 28.06
CA ARG A 41 -9.26 -24.42 27.03
C ARG A 41 -9.11 -25.25 25.76
N THR A 42 -10.12 -26.07 25.45
CA THR A 42 -10.43 -26.36 24.07
C THR A 42 -10.53 -25.01 23.38
N MET A 43 -9.58 -24.70 22.50
CA MET A 43 -9.82 -23.67 21.52
C MET A 43 -11.10 -24.11 20.82
N LYS A 44 -12.15 -23.29 20.87
CA LYS A 44 -13.32 -23.52 20.03
C LYS A 44 -12.76 -23.72 18.63
N SER A 45 -13.14 -24.81 17.97
CA SER A 45 -12.91 -24.95 16.55
C SER A 45 -13.43 -23.68 15.92
N VAL A 46 -12.54 -22.87 15.35
CA VAL A 46 -12.97 -21.80 14.47
C VAL A 46 -13.60 -22.53 13.31
N ASP A 47 -14.92 -22.37 13.15
CA ASP A 47 -15.66 -23.00 12.07
C ASP A 47 -14.97 -22.59 10.77
N ARG A 48 -14.35 -23.57 10.12
CA ARG A 48 -13.58 -23.33 8.91
C ARG A 48 -14.58 -23.07 7.80
N ILE A 49 -14.73 -21.81 7.45
CA ILE A 49 -15.43 -21.41 6.23
C ILE A 49 -14.68 -22.07 5.07
N ASP A 50 -15.42 -22.80 4.24
CA ASP A 50 -14.87 -23.29 2.98
C ASP A 50 -14.72 -22.09 2.03
N VAL A 51 -13.48 -21.79 1.65
CA VAL A 51 -13.14 -20.64 0.82
C VAL A 51 -12.76 -21.16 -0.55
N ASP A 52 -13.64 -20.93 -1.53
CA ASP A 52 -13.39 -21.21 -2.94
C ASP A 52 -12.31 -20.25 -3.48
N LEU A 53 -11.05 -20.68 -3.35
CA LEU A 53 -9.89 -19.95 -3.84
C LEU A 53 -9.87 -19.87 -5.37
N GLU A 54 -10.40 -20.87 -6.07
CA GLU A 54 -10.39 -20.91 -7.54
C GLU A 54 -11.31 -19.83 -8.12
N ASN A 55 -12.51 -19.66 -7.57
CA ASN A 55 -13.42 -18.58 -7.96
C ASN A 55 -12.84 -17.18 -7.63
N ILE A 56 -12.18 -17.05 -6.48
CA ILE A 56 -11.51 -15.81 -6.07
C ILE A 56 -10.37 -15.46 -7.06
N ASP A 57 -9.49 -16.40 -7.37
CA ASP A 57 -8.36 -16.19 -8.28
C ASP A 57 -8.83 -15.92 -9.71
N GLN A 58 -9.86 -16.63 -10.19
CA GLN A 58 -10.49 -16.34 -11.48
C GLN A 58 -11.04 -14.91 -11.52
N ARG A 59 -11.67 -14.44 -10.43
CA ARG A 59 -12.20 -13.07 -10.34
C ARG A 59 -11.08 -12.04 -10.27
N LEU A 60 -9.99 -12.31 -9.54
CA LEU A 60 -8.80 -11.45 -9.51
C LEU A 60 -8.19 -11.30 -10.91
N GLN A 61 -8.03 -12.40 -11.65
CA GLN A 61 -7.50 -12.37 -13.01
C GLN A 61 -8.38 -11.53 -13.96
N GLN A 62 -9.71 -11.64 -13.86
CA GLN A 62 -10.64 -10.78 -14.61
C GLN A 62 -10.40 -9.29 -14.27
N LEU A 63 -10.33 -8.95 -12.98
CA LEU A 63 -10.12 -7.56 -12.53
C LEU A 63 -8.78 -6.99 -13.01
N MET A 64 -7.70 -7.78 -12.98
CA MET A 64 -6.39 -7.37 -13.52
C MET A 64 -6.42 -7.10 -15.03
N ASN A 65 -7.19 -7.90 -15.79
CA ASN A 65 -7.36 -7.69 -17.23
C ASN A 65 -8.19 -6.42 -17.51
N PHE A 66 -9.24 -6.15 -16.73
CA PHE A 66 -9.99 -4.91 -16.83
C PHE A 66 -9.15 -3.68 -16.45
N ASP A 67 -8.35 -3.74 -15.38
CA ASP A 67 -7.48 -2.64 -14.94
C ASP A 67 -6.51 -2.20 -16.06
N ARG A 68 -5.83 -3.17 -16.69
CA ARG A 68 -4.96 -2.94 -17.86
C ARG A 68 -5.67 -2.28 -19.04
N ALA A 69 -6.97 -2.55 -19.22
CA ALA A 69 -7.78 -1.95 -20.27
C ALA A 69 -8.27 -0.52 -19.95
N THR A 70 -8.24 -0.10 -18.67
CA THR A 70 -8.78 1.19 -18.23
C THR A 70 -8.12 2.40 -18.91
N SER A 71 -8.87 3.49 -19.00
CA SER A 71 -8.30 4.80 -19.36
C SER A 71 -7.21 5.23 -18.38
N TYR A 72 -7.33 4.88 -17.08
CA TYR A 72 -6.33 5.22 -16.07
C TYR A 72 -4.98 4.54 -16.33
N ALA A 73 -4.96 3.23 -16.58
CA ALA A 73 -3.74 2.49 -16.89
C ALA A 73 -3.04 3.07 -18.14
N LYS A 74 -3.80 3.29 -19.23
CA LYS A 74 -3.28 3.90 -20.47
C LYS A 74 -2.71 5.31 -20.25
N GLN A 75 -3.39 6.14 -19.46
CA GLN A 75 -2.90 7.48 -19.09
C GLN A 75 -1.64 7.41 -18.21
N LYS A 76 -1.57 6.45 -17.28
CA LYS A 76 -0.40 6.23 -16.41
C LYS A 76 0.82 5.81 -17.25
N ASP A 77 0.64 4.88 -18.17
CA ASP A 77 1.73 4.39 -19.03
C ASP A 77 2.20 5.44 -20.04
N SER A 78 1.30 6.27 -20.57
CA SER A 78 1.68 7.45 -21.38
C SER A 78 2.51 8.42 -20.54
N LEU A 79 2.02 8.80 -19.36
CA LEU A 79 2.71 9.74 -18.48
C LEU A 79 4.08 9.20 -18.01
N LYS A 80 4.20 7.88 -17.79
CA LYS A 80 5.46 7.21 -17.49
C LYS A 80 6.47 7.41 -18.62
N LYS A 81 6.09 7.09 -19.87
CA LYS A 81 6.97 7.25 -21.05
C LYS A 81 7.39 8.70 -21.25
N GLU A 82 6.45 9.64 -21.12
CA GLU A 82 6.75 11.08 -21.19
C GLU A 82 7.72 11.52 -20.09
N PHE A 83 7.59 10.98 -18.88
CA PHE A 83 8.49 11.29 -17.76
C PHE A 83 9.87 10.64 -17.95
N GLU A 84 9.95 9.40 -18.43
CA GLU A 84 11.22 8.75 -18.82
C GLU A 84 11.96 9.54 -19.89
N THR A 85 11.26 9.97 -20.95
CA THR A 85 11.83 10.84 -21.99
C THR A 85 12.31 12.18 -21.43
N PHE A 86 11.52 12.79 -20.54
CA PHE A 86 11.92 14.04 -19.88
C PHE A 86 13.17 13.86 -19.01
N LEU A 87 13.25 12.81 -18.20
CA LEU A 87 14.43 12.53 -17.36
C LEU A 87 15.67 12.23 -18.20
N GLY A 88 15.53 11.48 -19.31
CA GLY A 88 16.61 11.23 -20.26
C GLY A 88 17.14 12.48 -20.97
N SER A 89 16.36 13.57 -21.00
CA SER A 89 16.81 14.87 -21.51
C SER A 89 17.55 15.74 -20.47
N LEU A 90 17.58 15.32 -19.20
CA LEU A 90 18.30 16.04 -18.14
C LEU A 90 19.79 15.66 -18.13
N PRO A 91 20.70 16.60 -17.80
CA PRO A 91 22.10 16.28 -17.60
C PRO A 91 22.29 15.30 -16.43
N GLY A 92 23.19 14.33 -16.61
CA GLY A 92 23.58 13.37 -15.56
C GLY A 92 22.83 12.04 -15.55
N TYR A 93 22.28 11.60 -16.69
CA TYR A 93 21.65 10.26 -16.86
C TYR A 93 20.60 9.93 -15.78
N VAL A 94 19.61 10.81 -15.63
CA VAL A 94 18.53 10.59 -14.65
C VAL A 94 17.57 9.51 -15.15
N THR A 95 17.27 8.53 -14.31
CA THR A 95 16.27 7.48 -14.56
C THR A 95 15.12 7.60 -13.57
N LEU A 96 14.04 6.83 -13.74
CA LEU A 96 12.95 6.80 -12.75
C LEU A 96 13.44 6.39 -11.34
N ALA A 97 14.43 5.49 -11.26
CA ALA A 97 15.00 5.04 -9.99
C ALA A 97 15.90 6.10 -9.31
N THR A 98 16.46 7.05 -10.08
CA THR A 98 17.28 8.16 -9.57
C THR A 98 16.53 9.51 -9.57
N ALA A 99 15.22 9.49 -9.79
CA ALA A 99 14.40 10.69 -9.91
C ALA A 99 14.19 11.38 -8.55
N THR A 100 14.88 12.51 -8.33
CA THR A 100 14.66 13.34 -7.14
C THR A 100 13.29 14.03 -7.17
N PRO A 101 12.73 14.44 -6.00
CA PRO A 101 11.52 15.27 -5.94
C PRO A 101 11.61 16.55 -6.79
N ARG A 102 12.80 17.14 -6.91
CA ARG A 102 13.03 18.31 -7.77
C ARG A 102 12.84 18.00 -9.26
N ASN A 103 13.17 16.80 -9.71
CA ASN A 103 12.96 16.38 -11.09
C ASN A 103 11.47 16.17 -11.39
N ILE A 104 10.70 15.66 -10.42
CA ILE A 104 9.23 15.58 -10.49
C ILE A 104 8.62 16.98 -10.60
N CYS A 105 9.01 17.94 -9.74
CA CYS A 105 8.52 19.31 -9.81
C CYS A 105 8.84 19.98 -11.16
N ARG A 106 10.06 19.78 -11.69
CA ARG A 106 10.44 20.27 -13.03
C ARG A 106 9.58 19.67 -14.14
N PHE A 107 9.26 18.38 -14.06
CA PHE A 107 8.38 17.72 -15.03
C PHE A 107 6.95 18.28 -14.99
N LEU A 108 6.40 18.52 -13.80
CA LEU A 108 5.08 19.14 -13.65
C LEU A 108 5.05 20.56 -14.26
N VAL A 109 6.08 21.39 -14.00
CA VAL A 109 6.22 22.72 -14.62
C VAL A 109 6.45 22.63 -16.14
N PHE A 110 7.12 21.59 -16.63
CA PHE A 110 7.26 21.33 -18.07
C PHE A 110 5.91 21.02 -18.72
N LYS A 111 5.10 20.14 -18.11
CA LYS A 111 3.73 19.81 -18.57
C LYS A 111 2.78 21.01 -18.50
N ASP A 112 2.99 21.92 -17.55
CA ASP A 112 2.15 23.08 -17.31
C ASP A 112 2.12 24.10 -18.47
N LYS A 113 3.20 24.14 -19.27
CA LYS A 113 3.31 24.99 -20.48
C LYS A 113 2.22 24.76 -21.52
N ASN A 114 1.56 23.61 -21.50
CA ASN A 114 0.46 23.25 -22.40
C ASN A 114 -0.92 23.41 -21.73
N GLY A 115 -0.98 24.25 -20.70
CA GLY A 115 -2.18 24.64 -19.99
C GLY A 115 -3.28 25.25 -20.89
N LYS A 116 -4.53 25.12 -20.43
CA LYS A 116 -5.71 25.75 -21.05
C LYS A 116 -6.56 26.54 -20.06
N THR A 117 -6.20 26.53 -18.77
CA THR A 117 -6.92 27.22 -17.71
C THR A 117 -6.33 28.60 -17.54
N GLN A 118 -7.11 29.65 -17.84
CA GLN A 118 -6.68 31.02 -17.64
C GLN A 118 -6.58 31.32 -16.13
N VAL A 119 -5.40 31.72 -15.65
CA VAL A 119 -5.20 32.15 -14.26
C VAL A 119 -5.09 33.67 -14.22
N TYR A 120 -6.18 34.33 -13.84
CA TYR A 120 -6.27 35.78 -13.82
C TYR A 120 -5.38 36.40 -12.73
N HIS A 121 -4.60 37.41 -13.08
CA HIS A 121 -3.92 38.26 -12.10
C HIS A 121 -4.93 39.16 -11.36
N ASN A 122 -4.62 39.58 -10.13
CA ASN A 122 -5.55 40.35 -9.27
C ASN A 122 -6.11 41.62 -9.93
N GLY A 123 -5.33 42.30 -10.78
CA GLY A 123 -5.78 43.47 -11.55
C GLY A 123 -6.50 43.17 -12.88
N CYS A 124 -6.89 41.92 -13.18
CA CYS A 124 -7.47 41.58 -14.48
C CYS A 124 -8.96 41.91 -14.50
N LYS A 125 -9.42 42.69 -15.48
CA LYS A 125 -10.84 43.05 -15.63
C LYS A 125 -11.80 41.85 -15.76
N TYR A 126 -11.30 40.66 -16.11
CA TYR A 126 -12.07 39.43 -16.24
C TYR A 126 -12.01 38.52 -15.00
N ILE A 127 -11.32 38.92 -13.93
CA ILE A 127 -11.24 38.12 -12.69
C ILE A 127 -12.64 37.90 -12.11
N GLY A 128 -12.95 36.66 -11.73
CA GLY A 128 -14.28 36.26 -11.23
C GLY A 128 -15.41 36.19 -12.28
N GLN A 129 -15.17 36.57 -13.54
CA GLN A 129 -16.18 36.49 -14.60
C GLN A 129 -16.31 35.06 -15.16
N LYS A 130 -17.54 34.67 -15.54
CA LYS A 130 -17.82 33.37 -16.16
C LYS A 130 -17.74 33.49 -17.69
N GLY A 131 -16.68 32.93 -18.28
CA GLY A 131 -16.51 32.89 -19.73
C GLY A 131 -15.07 32.56 -20.15
N ILE A 132 -14.85 32.47 -21.46
CA ILE A 132 -13.51 32.46 -22.05
C ILE A 132 -13.24 33.88 -22.55
N TYR A 133 -12.23 34.53 -21.97
CA TYR A 133 -11.85 35.90 -22.32
C TYR A 133 -10.40 35.95 -22.77
N VAL A 134 -10.13 36.63 -23.87
CA VAL A 134 -8.75 36.85 -24.35
C VAL A 134 -8.10 37.94 -23.49
N CYS A 135 -7.01 37.60 -22.80
CA CYS A 135 -6.22 38.52 -22.00
C CYS A 135 -4.75 38.06 -21.90
N GLY A 136 -3.86 38.94 -21.48
CA GLY A 136 -2.43 38.64 -21.28
C GLY A 136 -2.11 37.84 -20.00
N CYS A 137 -3.11 37.25 -19.34
CA CYS A 137 -2.87 36.39 -18.19
C CYS A 137 -2.22 35.06 -18.63
N PRO A 138 -1.47 34.38 -17.75
CA PRO A 138 -0.91 33.07 -18.08
C PRO A 138 -2.00 31.99 -18.14
N VAL A 139 -1.74 30.96 -18.94
CA VAL A 139 -2.54 29.73 -19.01
C VAL A 139 -1.78 28.58 -18.38
N HIS A 140 -2.47 27.81 -17.54
CA HIS A 140 -1.93 26.72 -16.75
C HIS A 140 -2.79 25.46 -16.90
N LEU A 141 -2.25 24.32 -16.46
CA LEU A 141 -3.07 23.12 -16.27
C LEU A 141 -4.11 23.37 -15.17
N SER A 142 -5.26 22.71 -15.27
CA SER A 142 -6.24 22.77 -14.18
C SER A 142 -5.66 22.07 -12.95
N TYR A 143 -6.00 22.55 -11.75
CA TYR A 143 -5.59 21.92 -10.49
C TYR A 143 -5.87 20.41 -10.48
N LYS A 144 -7.05 19.99 -10.96
CA LYS A 144 -7.45 18.58 -11.09
C LYS A 144 -6.54 17.78 -12.02
N THR A 145 -6.00 18.41 -13.07
CA THR A 145 -5.06 17.77 -14.00
C THR A 145 -3.69 17.57 -13.34
N VAL A 146 -3.20 18.58 -12.62
CA VAL A 146 -1.92 18.50 -11.88
C VAL A 146 -2.00 17.44 -10.77
N ASP A 147 -3.07 17.44 -9.98
CA ASP A 147 -3.31 16.41 -8.95
C ASP A 147 -3.39 15.00 -9.55
N SER A 148 -4.09 14.83 -10.68
CA SER A 148 -4.14 13.54 -11.39
C SER A 148 -2.77 13.08 -11.91
N TYR A 149 -1.89 14.00 -12.31
CA TYR A 149 -0.50 13.67 -12.65
C TYR A 149 0.30 13.30 -11.41
N ILE A 150 0.16 14.00 -10.28
CA ILE A 150 0.82 13.67 -9.01
C ILE A 150 0.44 12.26 -8.54
N GLY A 151 -0.85 11.91 -8.57
CA GLY A 151 -1.34 10.58 -8.23
C GLY A 151 -0.75 9.48 -9.11
N LYS A 152 -0.71 9.70 -10.44
CA LYS A 152 -0.10 8.77 -11.39
C LYS A 152 1.41 8.63 -11.20
N LEU A 153 2.13 9.74 -11.02
CA LEU A 153 3.58 9.74 -10.78
C LEU A 153 3.94 9.02 -9.48
N ARG A 154 3.16 9.20 -8.41
CA ARG A 154 3.30 8.42 -7.17
C ARG A 154 3.15 6.92 -7.42
N ALA A 155 2.12 6.51 -8.17
CA ALA A 155 1.90 5.10 -8.52
C ALA A 155 2.98 4.52 -9.46
N ILE A 156 3.55 5.34 -10.34
CA ILE A 156 4.67 4.95 -11.20
C ILE A 156 5.93 4.72 -10.35
N LEU A 157 6.30 5.67 -9.50
CA LEU A 157 7.53 5.58 -8.70
C LEU A 157 7.45 4.43 -7.68
N HIS A 158 6.33 4.26 -6.98
CA HIS A 158 6.10 3.15 -6.05
C HIS A 158 6.10 1.76 -6.74
N SER A 159 6.01 1.69 -8.07
CA SER A 159 6.13 0.41 -8.81
C SER A 159 7.58 -0.01 -9.08
N ILE A 160 8.56 0.80 -8.67
CA ILE A 160 9.98 0.64 -9.01
C ILE A 160 10.83 0.31 -7.77
N GLY A 161 10.42 0.78 -6.59
CA GLY A 161 11.08 0.60 -5.30
C GLY A 161 10.78 1.78 -4.38
#